data_AF-A0A3B8Y454-F1
#
_entry.id   AF-A0A3B8Y454-F1
#
_cell.length_a   1.000
_cell.length_b   1.000
_cell.length_c   1.000
_cell.angle_alpha   90.00
_cell.angle_beta   90.00
_cell.angle_gamma   90.00
#
_symmetry.space_group_name_H-M   'P 1'
#
loop_
_entity.id
_entity.type
_entity.pdbx_description
1 polymer ?
#
loop_
_entity_poly.entity_id
_entity_poly.type
_entity_poly.pdbx_seq_one_letter_code
_entity_poly.pdbx_strand_id
1 'polypeptide(L)'
;MEPNNPYIVYWQKRLIEQQNKNEYLSKQARQNLEVIVKILQEEFRVKKIILFGSLVKGNFTEKSDIDLAVSGIPPEDYFMVLARVNSLSNFPIDLKPLEALEPYFLQRGLETGECLYESDISE
;
A
#
# COMPACT_ATOMS: atom_id res chain seq x y z
N MET A 1 -6.89 36.76 26.89
CA MET A 1 -5.83 36.33 27.84
C MET A 1 -5.50 34.88 27.50
N GLU A 2 -4.21 34.56 27.59
CA GLU A 2 -3.47 33.60 26.77
C GLU A 2 -3.90 32.12 26.85
N PRO A 3 -3.82 31.35 25.73
CA PRO A 3 -3.85 29.90 25.78
C PRO A 3 -2.47 29.37 26.21
N ASN A 4 -2.00 29.71 27.41
CA ASN A 4 -0.72 29.24 27.94
C ASN A 4 -0.92 27.99 28.80
N ASN A 5 -1.64 27.01 28.25
CA ASN A 5 -1.72 25.68 28.85
C ASN A 5 -0.57 24.85 28.25
N PRO A 6 0.52 24.58 29.00
CA PRO A 6 1.68 23.85 28.49
C PRO A 6 1.33 22.45 27.97
N TYR A 7 0.20 21.88 28.42
CA TYR A 7 -0.34 20.63 27.92
C TYR A 7 -0.82 20.74 26.46
N ILE A 8 -1.47 21.84 26.09
CA ILE A 8 -2.00 22.06 24.72
C ILE A 8 -0.83 22.22 23.74
N VAL A 9 0.20 22.99 24.11
CA VAL A 9 1.39 23.21 23.28
C VAL A 9 2.16 21.91 23.06
N TYR A 10 2.35 21.11 24.12
CA TYR A 10 3.00 19.81 24.02
C TYR A 10 2.22 18.83 23.12
N TRP A 11 0.89 18.78 23.28
CA TRP A 11 0.03 17.93 22.44
C TRP A 11 0.04 18.35 20.97
N GLN A 12 -0.02 19.65 20.68
CA GLN A 12 0.07 20.17 19.31
C GLN A 12 1.41 19.81 18.66
N LYS A 13 2.52 19.96 19.40
CA LYS A 13 3.85 19.59 18.90
C LYS A 13 3.94 18.10 18.55
N ARG A 14 3.45 17.22 19.42
CA ARG A 14 3.43 15.77 19.17
C ARG A 14 2.57 15.37 17.98
N LEU A 15 1.44 16.05 17.77
CA LEU A 15 0.59 15.80 16.61
C LEU A 15 1.32 16.14 15.31
N ILE A 16 2.02 17.28 15.26
CA ILE A 16 2.81 17.70 14.10
C ILE A 16 3.98 16.72 13.86
N GLU A 17 4.72 16.35 14.91
CA GLU A 17 5.82 15.39 14.80
C GLU A 17 5.34 14.03 14.29
N GLN A 18 4.22 13.52 14.81
CA GLN A 18 3.63 12.27 14.35
C GLN A 18 3.14 12.36 12.91
N GLN A 19 2.52 13.49 12.52
CA GLN A 19 2.03 13.71 11.16
C GLN A 19 3.19 13.76 10.16
N ASN A 20 4.25 14.50 10.47
CA ASN A 20 5.48 14.54 9.66
C ASN A 20 6.13 13.16 9.54
N LYS A 21 6.17 12.39 10.64
CA LYS A 21 6.69 11.02 10.63
C LYS A 21 5.85 10.10 9.73
N ASN A 22 4.53 10.16 9.84
CA ASN A 22 3.62 9.36 9.03
C ASN A 22 3.71 9.72 7.54
N GLU A 23 3.85 11.01 7.22
CA GLU A 23 4.05 11.49 5.85
C GLU A 23 5.38 11.00 5.28
N TYR A 24 6.46 11.06 6.06
CA TYR A 24 7.76 10.52 5.67
C TYR A 24 7.69 9.01 5.39
N LEU A 25 7.05 8.23 6.28
CA LEU A 25 6.88 6.78 6.09
C LEU A 25 6.02 6.47 4.86
N SER A 26 4.93 7.22 4.64
CA SER A 26 4.08 7.10 3.46
C SER A 26 4.88 7.32 2.17
N LYS A 27 5.77 8.33 2.17
CA LYS A 27 6.65 8.61 1.03
C LYS A 27 7.63 7.46 0.78
N GLN A 28 8.25 6.90 1.81
CA GLN A 28 9.14 5.74 1.67
C GLN A 28 8.37 4.51 1.15
N ALA A 29 7.17 4.25 1.65
CA ALA A 29 6.33 3.16 1.17
C ALA A 29 5.97 3.30 -0.31
N ARG A 30 5.64 4.53 -0.76
CA ARG A 30 5.40 4.81 -2.19
C ARG A 30 6.64 4.65 -3.06
N GLN A 31 7.84 4.93 -2.55
CA GLN A 31 9.08 4.67 -3.29
C GLN A 31 9.34 3.17 -3.49
N ASN A 32 9.13 2.35 -2.45
CA ASN A 32 9.23 0.89 -2.60
C ASN A 32 8.19 0.37 -3.60
N LEU A 33 6.98 0.97 -3.58
CA LEU A 33 5.88 0.59 -4.46
C LEU A 33 6.22 0.74 -5.95
N GLU A 34 6.94 1.80 -6.34
CA GLU A 34 7.40 1.99 -7.73
C GLU A 34 8.23 0.80 -8.21
N VAL A 35 9.15 0.30 -7.38
CA VAL A 35 10.00 -0.86 -7.69
C VAL A 35 9.18 -2.15 -7.72
N ILE A 36 8.28 -2.34 -6.76
CA ILE A 36 7.42 -3.51 -6.67
C ILE A 36 6.50 -3.63 -7.90
N VAL A 37 5.85 -2.52 -8.29
CA VAL A 37 4.98 -2.47 -9.48
C VAL A 37 5.75 -2.89 -10.72
N LYS A 38 6.96 -2.35 -10.90
CA LYS A 38 7.81 -2.70 -12.04
C LYS A 38 8.15 -4.19 -12.07
N ILE A 39 8.53 -4.78 -10.93
CA ILE A 39 8.87 -6.21 -10.84
C ILE A 39 7.65 -7.09 -11.09
N LEU A 40 6.50 -6.74 -10.52
CA LEU A 40 5.23 -7.44 -10.78
C LEU A 40 4.85 -7.42 -12.26
N GLN A 41 5.06 -6.29 -12.94
CA GLN A 41 4.81 -6.15 -14.37
C GLN A 41 5.80 -6.96 -15.21
N GLU A 42 7.11 -6.78 -14.98
CA GLU A 42 8.16 -7.29 -15.87
C GLU A 42 8.47 -8.78 -15.64
N GLU A 43 8.59 -9.20 -14.37
CA GLU A 43 8.97 -10.58 -14.01
C GLU A 43 7.74 -11.50 -13.99
N PHE A 44 6.60 -11.01 -13.48
CA PHE A 44 5.42 -11.85 -13.21
C PHE A 44 4.24 -11.60 -14.15
N ARG A 45 4.32 -10.59 -15.02
CA ARG A 45 3.31 -10.29 -16.05
C ARG A 45 1.88 -10.23 -15.50
N VAL A 46 1.73 -9.66 -14.30
CA VAL A 46 0.41 -9.44 -13.70
C VAL A 46 -0.45 -8.60 -14.62
N LYS A 47 -1.78 -8.79 -14.57
CA LYS A 47 -2.72 -8.06 -15.43
C LYS A 47 -3.19 -6.75 -14.80
N LYS A 48 -3.27 -6.69 -13.47
CA LYS A 48 -3.74 -5.52 -12.73
C LYS A 48 -3.05 -5.43 -11.37
N ILE A 49 -2.79 -4.22 -10.91
CA ILE A 49 -2.26 -3.91 -9.57
C ILE A 49 -3.05 -2.75 -8.99
N ILE A 50 -3.63 -2.97 -7.82
CA ILE A 50 -4.41 -1.98 -7.07
C ILE A 50 -3.79 -1.82 -5.69
N LEU A 51 -3.45 -0.59 -5.34
CA LEU A 51 -3.09 -0.22 -3.97
C LEU A 51 -4.36 0.10 -3.18
N PHE A 52 -4.44 -0.36 -1.94
CA PHE A 52 -5.51 0.04 -1.04
C PHE A 52 -4.97 0.20 0.38
N GLY A 53 -5.88 0.27 1.36
CA GLY A 53 -5.50 0.30 2.77
C GLY A 53 -4.95 1.66 3.21
N SER A 54 -4.03 1.61 4.17
CA SER A 54 -3.62 2.80 4.92
C SER A 54 -2.82 3.82 4.10
N LEU A 55 -2.12 3.35 3.05
CA LEU A 55 -1.32 4.21 2.19
C LEU A 55 -2.17 5.09 1.26
N VAL A 56 -3.33 4.62 0.84
CA VAL A 56 -4.32 5.42 0.08
C VAL A 56 -5.07 6.38 0.99
N LYS A 57 -5.40 5.94 2.21
CA LYS A 57 -6.18 6.74 3.18
C LYS A 57 -5.38 7.84 3.90
N GLY A 58 -4.06 7.90 3.70
CA GLY A 58 -3.19 8.89 4.34
C GLY A 58 -2.98 8.68 5.84
N ASN A 59 -3.23 7.46 6.35
CA ASN A 59 -3.05 7.10 7.75
C ASN A 59 -1.99 6.00 7.95
N PHE A 60 -0.99 5.96 7.06
CA PHE A 60 0.13 5.03 7.13
C PHE A 60 1.02 5.32 8.33
N THR A 61 1.43 4.27 9.04
CA THR A 61 2.24 4.34 10.26
C THR A 61 3.38 3.35 10.20
N GLU A 62 4.25 3.36 11.21
CA GLU A 62 5.35 2.41 11.36
C GLU A 62 4.92 0.95 11.55
N LYS A 63 3.64 0.70 11.88
CA LYS A 63 3.07 -0.64 11.98
C LYS A 63 2.26 -1.04 10.75
N SER A 64 2.14 -0.14 9.77
CA SER A 64 1.39 -0.38 8.55
C SER A 64 2.15 -1.28 7.59
N ASP A 65 1.39 -2.09 6.87
CA ASP A 65 1.77 -2.84 5.68
C ASP A 65 1.34 -2.11 4.41
N ILE A 66 1.92 -2.51 3.28
CA ILE A 66 1.51 -2.07 1.95
C ILE A 66 0.57 -3.15 1.39
N ASP A 67 -0.71 -2.78 1.34
CA ASP A 67 -1.81 -3.59 0.83
C ASP A 67 -1.90 -3.52 -0.71
N LEU A 68 -1.66 -4.64 -1.39
CA LEU A 68 -1.75 -4.74 -2.85
C LEU A 68 -2.71 -5.84 -3.27
N ALA A 69 -3.59 -5.54 -4.22
CA ALA A 69 -4.42 -6.53 -4.89
C ALA A 69 -3.92 -6.68 -6.33
N VAL A 70 -3.71 -7.91 -6.76
CA VAL A 70 -3.07 -8.23 -8.03
C VAL A 70 -3.82 -9.32 -8.77
N SER A 71 -3.91 -9.23 -10.09
CA SER A 71 -4.49 -10.30 -10.93
C SER A 71 -3.45 -10.89 -11.87
N GLY A 72 -3.69 -12.12 -12.32
CA GLY A 72 -2.83 -12.82 -13.26
C GLY A 72 -1.62 -13.50 -12.64
N ILE A 73 -1.60 -13.69 -11.31
CA ILE A 73 -0.61 -14.55 -10.64
C ILE A 73 -1.16 -15.98 -10.59
N PRO A 74 -0.48 -16.97 -11.20
CA PRO A 74 -0.83 -18.38 -11.01
C PRO A 74 -0.74 -18.78 -9.53
N PRO A 75 -1.69 -19.56 -8.98
CA PRO A 75 -1.66 -19.97 -7.57
C PRO A 75 -0.36 -20.64 -7.12
N GLU A 76 0.29 -21.39 -8.01
CA GLU A 76 1.58 -22.05 -7.78
C GLU A 76 2.74 -21.07 -7.57
N ASP A 77 2.68 -19.89 -8.18
CA ASP A 77 3.73 -18.86 -8.11
C ASP A 77 3.51 -17.88 -6.96
N TYR A 78 2.31 -17.86 -6.37
CA TYR A 78 1.90 -16.86 -5.39
C TYR A 78 2.91 -16.65 -4.26
N PHE A 79 3.37 -17.72 -3.61
CA PHE A 79 4.32 -17.61 -2.50
C PHE A 79 5.70 -17.11 -2.94
N MET A 80 6.14 -17.46 -4.15
CA MET A 80 7.38 -16.95 -4.73
C MET A 80 7.25 -15.45 -5.00
N VAL A 81 6.14 -15.01 -5.59
CA VAL A 81 5.87 -13.58 -5.83
C VAL A 81 5.83 -12.81 -4.52
N LEU A 82 5.08 -13.31 -3.52
CA LEU A 82 4.96 -12.70 -2.20
C LEU A 82 6.33 -12.53 -1.52
N ALA A 83 7.18 -13.56 -1.56
CA ALA A 83 8.53 -13.50 -1.02
C ALA A 83 9.40 -12.49 -1.77
N ARG A 84 9.31 -12.48 -3.12
CA ARG A 84 10.05 -11.55 -3.98
C ARG A 84 9.69 -10.10 -3.67
N VAL A 85 8.41 -9.75 -3.62
CA VAL A 85 8.00 -8.36 -3.34
C VAL A 85 8.32 -7.92 -1.91
N ASN A 86 8.20 -8.81 -0.92
CA ASN A 86 8.61 -8.49 0.45
C ASN A 86 10.12 -8.25 0.57
N SER A 87 10.95 -8.94 -0.23
CA SER A 87 12.40 -8.70 -0.25
C SER A 87 12.80 -7.32 -0.80
N LEU A 88 11.90 -6.63 -1.51
CA LEU A 88 12.13 -5.33 -2.13
C LEU A 88 11.67 -4.15 -1.26
N SER A 89 11.10 -4.43 -0.07
CA SER A 89 10.49 -3.42 0.77
C SER A 89 10.95 -3.52 2.22
N ASN A 90 11.13 -2.37 2.84
CA ASN A 90 11.31 -2.26 4.28
C ASN A 90 9.98 -2.31 5.06
N PHE A 91 8.85 -2.32 4.36
CA PHE A 91 7.51 -2.49 4.91
C PHE A 91 6.95 -3.85 4.47
N PRO A 92 6.24 -4.58 5.36
CA PRO A 92 5.55 -5.79 4.98
C PRO A 92 4.61 -5.53 3.79
N ILE A 93 4.61 -6.43 2.82
CA ILE A 93 3.70 -6.40 1.68
C ILE A 93 2.63 -7.45 1.90
N ASP A 94 1.37 -7.00 1.99
CA ASP A 94 0.20 -7.87 2.01
C ASP A 94 -0.37 -7.93 0.58
N LEU A 95 0.01 -8.98 -0.14
CA LEU A 95 -0.38 -9.24 -1.52
C LEU A 95 -1.66 -10.09 -1.55
N LYS A 96 -2.70 -9.66 -2.26
CA LYS A 96 -3.97 -10.38 -2.36
C LYS A 96 -4.29 -10.70 -3.83
N PRO A 97 -4.44 -11.98 -4.23
CA PRO A 97 -4.89 -12.33 -5.57
C PRO A 97 -6.33 -11.88 -5.78
N LEU A 98 -6.60 -11.05 -6.80
CA LEU A 98 -7.93 -10.53 -7.10
C LEU A 98 -8.94 -11.66 -7.37
N GLU A 99 -8.48 -12.76 -7.96
CA GLU A 99 -9.27 -13.95 -8.28
C GLU A 99 -9.75 -14.70 -7.02
N ALA A 100 -9.10 -14.49 -5.88
CA ALA A 100 -9.42 -15.13 -4.61
C ALA A 100 -10.11 -14.18 -3.61
N LEU A 101 -10.34 -12.93 -3.98
CA LEU A 101 -10.99 -11.95 -3.11
C LEU A 101 -12.52 -12.14 -3.10
N GLU A 102 -13.09 -12.07 -1.90
CA GLU A 102 -14.54 -12.01 -1.72
C GLU A 102 -15.13 -10.79 -2.47
N PRO A 103 -16.29 -10.93 -3.15
CA PRO A 103 -16.85 -9.89 -4.03
C PRO A 103 -17.00 -8.52 -3.35
N TYR A 104 -17.37 -8.50 -2.07
CA TYR A 104 -17.50 -7.26 -1.30
C TYR A 104 -16.16 -6.54 -1.10
N PHE A 105 -15.09 -7.31 -0.87
CA PHE A 105 -13.75 -6.76 -0.68
C PHE A 105 -13.19 -6.26 -2.01
N LEU A 106 -13.41 -7.00 -3.09
CA LEU A 106 -13.06 -6.59 -4.45
C LEU A 106 -13.72 -5.26 -4.82
N GLN A 107 -15.03 -5.12 -4.59
CA GLN A 107 -15.77 -3.90 -4.88
C GLN A 107 -15.20 -2.71 -4.10
N ARG A 108 -15.02 -2.84 -2.78
CA ARG A 108 -14.46 -1.75 -1.97
C ARG A 108 -13.02 -1.42 -2.38
N GLY A 109 -12.19 -2.42 -2.68
CA GLY A 109 -10.83 -2.24 -3.16
C GLY A 109 -10.77 -1.48 -4.48
N LEU A 110 -11.68 -1.78 -5.42
CA LEU A 110 -11.81 -1.07 -6.69
C LEU A 110 -12.36 0.36 -6.52
N GLU A 111 -13.30 0.59 -5.61
CA GLU A 111 -13.92 1.90 -5.37
C GLU A 111 -13.00 2.87 -4.63
N THR A 112 -12.20 2.37 -3.68
CA THR A 112 -11.38 3.20 -2.78
C THR A 112 -9.89 3.05 -2.99
N GLY A 113 -9.46 2.10 -3.81
CA GLY A 113 -8.07 1.85 -4.14
C GLY A 113 -7.56 2.73 -5.29
N GLU A 114 -6.24 2.81 -5.38
CA GLU A 114 -5.51 3.47 -6.44
C GLU A 114 -5.04 2.42 -7.45
N CYS A 115 -5.51 2.49 -8.69
CA CYS A 115 -5.03 1.61 -9.77
C CYS A 115 -3.61 2.04 -10.16
N LEU A 116 -2.63 1.18 -9.90
CA LEU A 116 -1.21 1.46 -10.20
C LEU A 116 -0.80 0.94 -11.57
N TYR A 117 -1.46 -0.13 -12.02
CA TYR A 117 -1.19 -0.78 -13.30
C TYR A 117 -2.41 -1.57 -13.75
N GLU A 118 -2.71 -1.51 -15.04
CA GLU A 118 -3.68 -2.36 -15.72
C GLU A 118 -3.17 -2.61 -17.14
N SER A 119 -3.12 -3.87 -17.56
CA SER A 119 -2.73 -4.22 -18.92
C SER A 119 -3.90 -3.96 -19.87
N ASP A 120 -3.69 -3.19 -20.94
CA ASP A 120 -4.70 -2.90 -21.99
C ASP A 120 -5.11 -4.13 -22.84
N ILE A 121 -4.80 -5.34 -22.40
CA ILE A 121 -5.19 -6.57 -23.11
C ILE A 121 -6.69 -6.78 -22.86
N SER A 122 -7.47 -6.11 -23.71
CA SER A 122 -8.85 -6.46 -24.00
C SER A 122 -8.84 -7.91 -24.51
N GLU A 123 -9.43 -8.84 -23.75
CA GLU A 123 -9.87 -10.12 -24.33
C GLU A 123 -10.97 -9.88 -25.37
#